data_AF-A0A9X2E9V1-F1
#
_entry.id   AF-A0A9X2E9V1-F1
#
_cell.length_a   1.000
_cell.length_b   1.000
_cell.length_c   1.000
_cell.angle_alpha   90.00
_cell.angle_beta   90.00
_cell.angle_gamma   90.00
#
_symmetry.space_group_name_H-M   'P 1'
#
loop_
_entity.id
_entity.type
_entity.pdbx_description
1 polymer ?
#
loop_
_entity_poly.entity_id
_entity_poly.type
_entity_poly.pdbx_seq_one_letter_code
_entity_poly.pdbx_strand_id
1 'polypeptide(L)' 'MEPSDPPPAPTVIDVGVERERIAGLEQIRLRLEAELDRADAGCGYAAMAKQLRDTINAIADARNRIYEALLTDELDDE' A
#
# COMPACT_ATOMS: atom_id res chain seq x y z
N MET A 1 11.38 -33.91 24.63
CA MET A 1 10.39 -33.11 23.90
C MET A 1 11.06 -31.78 23.62
N GLU A 2 11.36 -31.48 22.35
CA GLU A 2 11.80 -30.13 21.98
C GLU A 2 10.61 -29.18 22.14
N PRO A 3 10.78 -28.01 22.78
CA PRO A 3 9.74 -27.00 22.81
C PRO A 3 9.53 -26.51 21.37
N SER A 4 8.28 -26.56 20.91
CA SER A 4 7.90 -25.97 19.63
C SER A 4 8.24 -24.47 19.67
N ASP A 5 8.88 -23.98 18.61
CA ASP A 5 9.12 -22.54 18.48
C ASP A 5 7.79 -21.79 18.60
N PRO A 6 7.74 -20.68 19.36
CA PRO A 6 6.53 -19.87 19.45
C PRO A 6 6.17 -19.35 18.05
N PRO A 7 4.86 -19.17 17.76
CA PRO A 7 4.44 -18.58 16.50
C PRO A 7 5.10 -17.20 16.31
N PRO A 8 5.39 -16.80 15.06
CA PRO A 8 5.97 -15.49 14.80
C PRO A 8 5.10 -14.41 15.42
N ALA A 9 5.76 -13.40 16.02
CA ALA A 9 5.06 -12.29 16.63
C ALA A 9 4.10 -11.63 15.61
N PRO A 10 2.92 -11.15 16.05
CA PRO A 10 2.01 -10.42 15.18
C PRO A 10 2.76 -9.26 14.52
N THR A 11 2.54 -9.07 13.21
CA THR A 11 3.06 -7.88 12.53
C THR A 11 2.26 -6.69 13.05
N VAL A 12 2.88 -5.88 13.91
CA VAL A 12 2.26 -4.63 14.38
C VAL A 12 2.18 -3.68 13.19
N ILE A 13 0.96 -3.38 12.75
CA ILE A 13 0.70 -2.42 11.68
C ILE A 13 0.52 -1.05 12.33
N ASP A 14 1.47 -0.14 12.10
CA ASP A 14 1.30 1.26 12.49
C ASP A 14 0.41 1.99 11.46
N VAL A 15 -0.82 2.26 11.86
CA VAL A 15 -1.82 2.97 11.04
C VAL A 15 -1.32 4.36 10.62
N GLY A 16 -0.56 5.05 11.46
CA GLY A 16 0.03 6.35 11.15
C GLY A 16 1.03 6.25 10.00
N VAL A 17 1.93 5.26 10.07
CA VAL A 17 2.93 5.00 9.02
C VAL A 17 2.27 4.62 7.69
N GLU A 18 1.25 3.76 7.71
CA GLU A 18 0.55 3.39 6.47
C GLU A 18 -0.24 4.57 5.88
N ARG A 19 -0.76 5.50 6.70
CA ARG A 19 -1.39 6.75 6.21
C ARG A 19 -0.37 7.67 5.54
N GLU A 20 0.81 7.85 6.12
CA GLU A 20 1.89 8.62 5.51
C GLU A 20 2.37 7.99 4.20
N ARG A 21 2.47 6.66 4.17
CA ARG A 21 2.80 5.89 2.97
C ARG A 21 1.76 6.11 1.87
N ILE A 22 0.46 6.06 2.19
CA ILE A 22 -0.61 6.38 1.24
C ILE A 22 -0.46 7.80 0.71
N ALA A 23 -0.22 8.79 1.57
CA ALA A 23 -0.06 10.18 1.15
C ALA A 23 1.11 10.34 0.15
N GLY A 24 2.24 9.67 0.40
CA GLY A 24 3.37 9.65 -0.54
C GLY A 24 3.04 8.99 -1.87
N LEU A 25 2.37 7.85 -1.84
CA LEU A 25 1.95 7.13 -3.05
C LEU A 25 0.92 7.91 -3.87
N GLU A 26 0.01 8.64 -3.23
CA GLU A 26 -0.96 9.54 -3.88
C GLU A 26 -0.24 10.66 -4.66
N GLN A 27 0.82 11.25 -4.09
CA GLN A 27 1.64 12.24 -4.82
C GLN A 27 2.32 11.64 -6.06
N ILE A 28 2.82 10.41 -5.94
CA ILE A 28 3.42 9.68 -7.07
C ILE A 28 2.36 9.38 -8.13
N ARG A 29 1.16 8.92 -7.72
CA ARG A 29 0.03 8.66 -8.63
C ARG A 29 -0.31 9.90 -9.45
N LEU A 30 -0.54 11.03 -8.78
CA LEU A 30 -0.90 12.29 -9.42
C LEU A 30 0.16 12.76 -10.42
N ARG A 31 1.44 12.60 -10.07
CA ARG A 31 2.56 12.92 -10.97
C ARG A 31 2.54 12.03 -12.21
N LEU A 32 2.38 10.72 -12.03
CA LEU A 32 2.34 9.76 -13.15
C LEU A 32 1.12 9.97 -14.05
N GLU A 33 -0.05 10.28 -13.47
CA GLU A 33 -1.26 10.64 -14.21
C GLU A 33 -1.03 11.89 -15.08
N ALA A 34 -0.41 12.93 -14.51
CA ALA A 34 -0.09 14.16 -15.24
C ALA A 34 0.99 13.96 -16.33
N GLU A 35 1.97 13.09 -16.09
CA GLU A 35 2.99 12.73 -17.08
C GLU A 35 2.39 11.91 -18.23
N LEU A 36 1.50 10.95 -17.94
CA LEU A 36 0.82 10.13 -18.94
C LEU A 36 -0.13 10.94 -19.83
N ASP A 37 -0.84 11.92 -19.27
CA ASP A 37 -1.73 12.81 -20.02
C ASP A 37 -1.00 13.62 -21.09
N ARG A 38 0.31 13.87 -20.89
CA ARG A 38 1.17 14.64 -21.81
C ARG A 38 2.04 13.78 -22.71
N ALA A 39 2.09 12.47 -22.49
CA ALA A 39 3.01 11.57 -23.17
C ALA A 39 2.42 11.04 -24.48
N ASP A 40 3.21 11.04 -25.55
CA ASP A 40 2.86 10.36 -26.79
C ASP A 40 2.83 8.83 -26.59
N ALA A 41 1.91 8.16 -27.29
CA ALA A 41 1.77 6.71 -27.21
C ALA A 41 3.05 6.01 -27.71
N GLY A 42 3.62 5.14 -26.87
CA GLY A 42 4.85 4.41 -27.17
C GLY A 42 5.42 3.61 -26.00
N CYS A 43 6.67 3.14 -26.15
CA CYS A 43 7.39 2.36 -25.14
C CYS A 43 7.43 3.05 -23.76
N GLY A 44 7.73 4.35 -23.72
CA GLY A 44 7.76 5.13 -22.48
C GLY A 44 6.39 5.25 -21.81
N TYR A 45 5.34 5.41 -22.60
CA TYR A 45 3.96 5.45 -22.11
C TYR A 45 3.57 4.13 -21.43
N ALA A 46 3.85 2.98 -22.04
CA ALA A 46 3.50 1.68 -21.47
C ALA A 46 4.21 1.42 -20.13
N ALA A 47 5.48 1.83 -20.00
CA ALA A 47 6.22 1.73 -18.75
C ALA A 47 5.62 2.62 -17.65
N MET A 48 5.28 3.87 -17.98
CA MET A 48 4.63 4.80 -17.03
C MET A 48 3.24 4.31 -16.61
N ALA A 49 2.44 3.79 -17.55
CA ALA A 49 1.12 3.21 -17.26
C ALA A 49 1.21 2.00 -16.33
N LYS A 50 2.22 1.15 -16.53
CA LYS A 50 2.52 0.04 -15.60
C LYS A 50 2.86 0.57 -14.21
N GLN A 51 3.75 1.55 -14.12
CA GLN A 51 4.14 2.14 -12.84
C GLN A 51 2.95 2.78 -12.11
N LEU A 52 2.05 3.45 -12.84
CA LEU A 52 0.82 4.03 -12.29
C LEU A 52 -0.07 2.93 -11.68
N ARG A 53 -0.32 1.86 -12.43
CA ARG A 53 -1.12 0.72 -11.93
C ARG A 53 -0.49 0.09 -10.69
N ASP A 54 0.82 -0.12 -10.70
CA ASP A 54 1.53 -0.72 -9.57
C ASP A 54 1.46 0.20 -8.32
N THR A 55 1.48 1.53 -8.53
CA THR A 55 1.29 2.53 -7.45
C THR A 55 -0.13 2.47 -6.88
N ILE A 56 -1.15 2.38 -7.73
CA ILE A 56 -2.55 2.26 -7.30
C ILE A 56 -2.75 0.97 -6.48
N ASN A 57 -2.18 -0.14 -6.92
CA ASN A 57 -2.24 -1.41 -6.19
C ASN A 57 -1.56 -1.30 -4.81
N ALA A 58 -0.43 -0.60 -4.71
CA ALA A 58 0.24 -0.37 -3.44
C ALA A 58 -0.58 0.50 -2.48
N ILE A 59 -1.34 1.47 -2.98
CA ILE A 59 -2.28 2.27 -2.17
C ILE A 59 -3.40 1.38 -1.64
N ALA A 60 -3.98 0.52 -2.48
CA ALA A 60 -5.04 -0.39 -2.08
C ALA A 60 -4.56 -1.38 -1.00
N ASP A 61 -3.36 -1.93 -1.16
CA ASP A 61 -2.74 -2.81 -0.17
C ASP A 61 -2.51 -2.09 1.18
N ALA A 62 -1.97 -0.87 1.17
CA ALA A 62 -1.79 -0.07 2.38
C ALA A 62 -3.13 0.24 3.08
N ARG A 63 -4.19 0.52 2.31
CA ARG A 63 -5.54 0.72 2.86
C ARG A 63 -6.09 -0.55 3.51
N ASN A 64 -5.92 -1.70 2.87
CA ASN A 64 -6.37 -2.98 3.43
C ASN A 64 -5.69 -3.27 4.77
N ARG A 65 -4.38 -3.02 4.87
CA ARG A 65 -3.64 -3.16 6.13
C ARG A 65 -4.17 -2.26 7.24
N ILE A 66 -4.52 -1.01 6.91
CA ILE A 66 -5.15 -0.10 7.88
C ILE A 66 -6.50 -0.65 8.33
N TYR A 67 -7.32 -1.16 7.41
CA TYR A 67 -8.62 -1.75 7.78
C TYR A 67 -8.46 -2.99 8.66
N GLU A 68 -7.52 -3.88 8.33
CA GLU A 68 -7.22 -5.07 9.13
C GLU A 68 -6.75 -4.69 10.54
N ALA A 69 -5.88 -3.69 10.67
CA ALA A 69 -5.41 -3.18 11.95
C ALA A 69 -6.57 -2.62 12.79
N LEU A 70 -7.39 -1.74 12.20
CA LEU A 70 -8.53 -1.13 12.89
C LEU A 70 -9.60 -2.13 13.29
N LEU A 71 -9.85 -3.15 12.45
CA LEU A 71 -10.80 -4.22 12.75
C LEU A 71 -10.29 -5.12 13.89
N THR A 72 -8.98 -5.35 13.96
CA THR A 72 -8.37 -6.15 15.04
C THR A 72 -8.48 -5.40 16.36
N ASP A 73 -8.20 -4.10 16.38
CA ASP A 73 -8.37 -3.26 17.58
C ASP A 73 -9.82 -3.28 18.10
N GLU A 74 -10.82 -3.26 17.22
CA GLU A 74 -12.25 -3.28 17.60
C GLU A 74 -12.69 -4.64 18.20
N LEU A 75 -12.07 -5.74 17.80
CA LEU A 75 -12.37 -7.09 18.30
C LEU A 75 -11.67 -7.43 19.62
N ASP A 76 -10.55 -6.79 19.94
CA ASP A 76 -9.84 -6.97 21.21
C ASP A 76 -10.52 -6.19 22.37
N ASP A 77 -11.44 -5.26 22.07
CA ASP A 77 -12.18 -4.44 23.03
C ASP A 77 -13.53 -5.08 23.49
N GLU A 78 -13.93 -6.24 22.95
CA GLU A 78 -15.14 -7.02 23.33
C GLU A 78 -14.86 -8.21 24.26
#